data_AF-A0A7H8S797-F1
#
_entry.id   AF-A0A7H8S797-F1
#
_cell.length_a   1.000
_cell.length_b   1.000
_cell.length_c   1.000
_cell.angle_alpha   90.00
_cell.angle_beta   90.00
_cell.angle_gamma   90.00
#
_symmetry.space_group_name_H-M   'P 1'
#
loop_
_entity.id
_entity.type
_entity.pdbx_description
1 polymer ?
#
loop_
_entity_poly.entity_id
_entity_poly.type
_entity_poly.pdbx_seq_one_letter_code
_entity_poly.pdbx_strand_id
1 'polypeptide(L)'
;MISRYKDLTTPLKSKKNDAYASEILHHLDQQTPFSYTIISDGKEKTVQDRYRVKFVRIVQKEIRGCIRYFADLVISGYPPSKIRKLGKGNVGLDIGTSTLAVSSLTKAALFNLAEQVQENITSNSTDQRKMDRSKRRQTRKISIEMATIKLRKENLGIFQSLSEVSCKIKELHRQTSSDSKIIPPYFSKRTSHAWRSLLYGNHVF
;
A
#
# COMPACT_ATOMS: atom_id res chain seq x y z
N MET A 1 18.35 -10.34 -16.84
CA MET A 1 19.28 -9.53 -16.01
C MET A 1 19.73 -10.37 -14.82
N ILE A 2 21.03 -10.51 -14.59
CA ILE A 2 21.62 -11.26 -13.48
C ILE A 2 22.10 -10.25 -12.45
N SER A 3 21.66 -10.35 -11.20
CA SER A 3 22.21 -9.53 -10.12
C SER A 3 23.44 -10.24 -9.55
N ARG A 4 24.58 -9.56 -9.59
CA ARG A 4 25.83 -10.03 -8.96
C ARG A 4 26.12 -9.13 -7.77
N TYR A 5 26.23 -9.73 -6.59
CA TYR A 5 26.75 -9.06 -5.40
C TYR A 5 27.74 -9.99 -4.71
N LYS A 6 29.01 -9.57 -4.66
CA LYS A 6 30.14 -10.45 -4.28
C LYS A 6 30.07 -11.74 -5.11
N ASP A 7 29.98 -12.89 -4.45
CA ASP A 7 29.89 -14.21 -5.08
C ASP A 7 28.44 -14.70 -5.26
N LEU A 8 27.45 -13.92 -4.80
CA LEU A 8 26.05 -14.26 -4.99
C LEU A 8 25.59 -13.83 -6.39
N THR A 9 25.31 -14.83 -7.22
CA THR A 9 24.64 -14.66 -8.50
C THR A 9 23.20 -15.12 -8.33
N THR A 10 22.25 -14.18 -8.30
CA THR A 10 20.82 -14.53 -8.24
C THR A 10 20.12 -14.11 -9.52
N PRO A 11 19.42 -15.03 -10.21
CA PRO A 11 18.62 -14.66 -11.37
C PRO A 11 17.46 -13.77 -10.91
N LEU A 12 17.22 -12.68 -11.63
CA LEU A 12 16.05 -11.84 -11.40
C LEU A 12 14.78 -12.67 -11.64
N LYS A 13 14.02 -12.94 -10.58
CA LYS A 13 12.70 -13.57 -10.69
C LYS A 13 11.66 -12.47 -10.89
N SER A 14 11.26 -12.24 -12.14
CA SER A 14 10.09 -11.42 -12.46
C SER A 14 8.82 -12.27 -12.50
N LYS A 15 7.66 -11.67 -12.21
CA LYS A 15 6.37 -12.31 -12.49
C LYS A 15 6.18 -12.37 -14.01
N LYS A 16 5.84 -13.54 -14.55
CA LYS A 16 5.72 -13.78 -16.00
C LYS A 16 4.86 -12.75 -16.76
N ASN A 17 3.80 -12.23 -16.14
CA ASN A 17 2.83 -11.35 -16.79
C ASN A 17 2.83 -9.92 -16.21
N ASP A 18 3.94 -9.47 -15.61
CA ASP A 18 4.04 -8.09 -15.13
C ASP A 18 4.49 -7.16 -16.27
N ALA A 19 3.50 -6.64 -17.00
CA ALA A 19 3.71 -5.71 -18.11
C ALA A 19 4.45 -4.44 -17.64
N TYR A 20 4.13 -3.95 -16.44
CA TYR A 20 4.73 -2.75 -15.87
C TYR A 20 6.23 -2.95 -15.63
N ALA A 21 6.61 -4.05 -14.98
CA ALA A 21 8.02 -4.35 -14.72
C ALA A 21 8.81 -4.56 -16.02
N SER A 22 8.20 -5.20 -17.02
CA SER A 22 8.84 -5.47 -18.31
C SER A 22 9.14 -4.19 -19.10
N GLU A 23 8.18 -3.26 -19.13
CA GLU A 23 8.33 -1.95 -19.78
C GLU A 23 9.44 -1.11 -19.11
N ILE A 24 9.45 -1.05 -17.78
CA ILE A 24 10.49 -0.34 -17.03
C ILE A 24 11.89 -0.93 -17.30
N LEU A 25 12.01 -2.26 -17.32
CA LEU A 25 13.29 -2.91 -17.59
C LEU A 25 13.77 -2.62 -19.01
N HIS A 26 12.87 -2.57 -20.00
CA HIS A 26 13.20 -2.17 -21.36
C HIS A 26 13.72 -0.72 -21.42
N HIS A 27 13.05 0.22 -20.76
CA HIS A 27 13.50 1.62 -20.69
C HIS A 27 14.88 1.79 -20.03
N LEU A 28 15.16 1.01 -18.98
CA LEU A 28 16.46 1.01 -18.31
C LEU A 28 17.57 0.45 -19.21
N ASP A 29 17.28 -0.64 -19.93
CA ASP A 29 18.23 -1.29 -20.83
C ASP A 29 18.60 -0.37 -22.01
N GLN A 30 17.59 0.28 -22.59
CA GLN A 30 17.75 1.19 -23.73
C GLN A 30 18.15 2.63 -23.33
N GLN A 31 18.22 2.93 -22.03
CA GLN A 31 18.45 4.28 -21.48
C GLN A 31 17.62 5.36 -22.18
N THR A 32 16.33 5.08 -22.40
CA THR A 32 15.47 5.94 -23.22
C THR A 32 15.48 7.38 -22.67
N PRO A 33 15.63 8.40 -23.53
CA PRO A 33 15.56 9.79 -23.08
C PRO A 33 14.12 10.19 -22.76
N PHE A 34 13.96 11.10 -21.80
CA PHE A 34 12.69 11.74 -21.49
C PHE A 34 12.92 13.19 -21.06
N SER A 35 11.90 14.02 -21.25
CA SER A 35 11.92 15.42 -20.82
C SER A 35 10.78 15.73 -19.87
N TYR A 36 11.00 16.67 -18.97
CA TYR A 36 9.97 17.21 -18.08
C TYR A 36 10.18 18.71 -17.91
N THR A 37 9.10 19.44 -17.66
CA THR A 37 9.15 20.88 -17.40
C THR A 37 9.16 21.13 -15.90
N ILE A 38 10.02 22.04 -15.48
CA ILE A 38 10.10 22.55 -14.11
C ILE A 38 9.84 24.05 -14.13
N ILE A 39 9.07 24.52 -13.16
CA ILE A 39 8.90 25.95 -12.92
C ILE A 39 9.97 26.35 -11.91
N SER A 40 10.91 27.20 -12.32
CA SER A 40 11.95 27.77 -11.46
C SER A 40 11.96 29.28 -11.68
N ASP A 41 11.94 30.05 -10.59
CA ASP A 41 11.96 31.52 -10.63
C ASP A 41 10.89 32.14 -11.55
N GLY A 42 9.69 31.54 -11.56
CA GLY A 42 8.56 31.96 -12.41
C GLY A 42 8.72 31.66 -13.90
N LYS A 43 9.80 30.98 -14.32
CA LYS A 43 10.07 30.60 -15.70
C LYS A 43 9.97 29.09 -15.88
N GLU A 44 9.38 28.68 -16.99
CA GLU A 44 9.35 27.27 -17.38
C GLU A 44 10.70 26.88 -18.00
N LYS A 45 11.31 25.83 -17.46
CA LYS A 45 12.55 25.26 -17.96
C LYS A 45 12.34 23.80 -18.29
N THR A 46 12.66 23.42 -19.53
CA THR A 46 12.64 22.03 -19.95
C THR A 46 13.96 21.36 -19.59
N VAL A 47 13.88 20.25 -18.87
CA VAL A 47 15.02 19.42 -18.50
C VAL A 47 14.92 18.10 -19.25
N GLN A 48 16.04 17.66 -19.83
CA GLN A 48 16.21 16.37 -20.49
C GLN A 48 16.97 15.43 -19.55
N ASP A 49 16.48 14.21 -19.36
CA ASP A 49 17.13 13.15 -18.59
C ASP A 49 16.92 11.80 -19.29
N ARG A 50 17.45 10.70 -18.73
CA ARG A 50 17.28 9.34 -19.26
C ARG A 50 16.78 8.40 -18.18
N TYR A 51 16.11 7.33 -18.57
CA TYR A 51 15.70 6.30 -17.62
C TYR A 51 16.95 5.60 -17.06
N ARG A 52 17.17 5.75 -15.75
CA ARG A 52 18.27 5.15 -15.00
C ARG A 52 17.87 4.93 -13.55
N VAL A 53 18.58 4.04 -12.87
CA VAL A 53 18.42 3.89 -11.41
C VAL A 53 19.03 5.11 -10.73
N LYS A 54 18.21 5.88 -10.01
CA LYS A 54 18.68 7.04 -9.21
C LYS A 54 19.36 6.56 -7.94
N PHE A 55 18.67 5.71 -7.20
CA PHE A 55 19.15 5.13 -5.95
C PHE A 55 18.37 3.86 -5.61
N VAL A 56 18.90 3.08 -4.67
CA VAL A 56 18.26 1.89 -4.12
C VAL A 56 17.88 2.17 -2.67
N ARG A 57 16.60 1.97 -2.33
CA ARG A 57 16.12 2.08 -0.95
C ARG A 57 16.06 0.70 -0.33
N ILE A 58 16.72 0.52 0.81
CA ILE A 58 16.59 -0.70 1.61
C ILE A 58 15.38 -0.54 2.53
N VAL A 59 14.40 -1.44 2.39
CA VAL A 59 13.17 -1.45 3.19
C VAL A 59 13.12 -2.71 4.02
N GLN A 60 13.10 -2.55 5.34
CA GLN A 60 12.86 -3.64 6.28
C GLN A 60 11.36 -3.88 6.40
N LYS A 61 10.92 -5.14 6.23
CA LYS A 61 9.54 -5.56 6.46
C LYS A 61 9.50 -6.81 7.31
N GLU A 62 8.58 -6.85 8.25
CA GLU A 62 8.28 -8.06 9.00
C GLU A 62 7.22 -8.87 8.24
N ILE A 63 7.57 -10.10 7.89
CA ILE A 63 6.74 -11.00 7.09
C ILE A 63 6.70 -12.35 7.81
N ARG A 64 5.52 -12.89 8.15
CA ARG A 64 5.40 -14.21 8.80
C ARG A 64 6.31 -14.35 10.04
N GLY A 65 6.41 -13.29 10.85
CA GLY A 65 7.26 -13.24 12.05
C GLY A 65 8.77 -13.10 11.80
N CYS A 66 9.23 -13.05 10.55
CA CYS A 66 10.65 -12.86 10.23
C CYS A 66 10.90 -11.47 9.61
N ILE A 67 11.98 -10.83 10.02
CA ILE A 67 12.48 -9.61 9.40
C ILE A 67 13.08 -9.97 8.03
N ARG A 68 12.59 -9.32 6.97
CA ARG A 68 13.10 -9.44 5.60
C ARG A 68 13.49 -8.06 5.08
N TYR A 69 14.63 -7.96 4.43
CA TYR A 69 15.10 -6.76 3.78
C TYR A 69 14.81 -6.82 2.29
N PHE A 70 14.29 -5.72 1.75
CA PHE A 70 13.97 -5.54 0.34
C PHE A 70 14.80 -4.39 -0.23
N ALA A 71 15.25 -4.53 -1.47
CA ALA A 71 15.89 -3.46 -2.22
C ALA A 71 14.87 -2.90 -3.24
N ASP A 72 14.34 -1.72 -2.96
CA ASP A 72 13.46 -1.00 -3.88
C ASP A 72 14.31 -0.14 -4.82
N LEU A 73 14.26 -0.43 -6.12
CA LEU A 73 14.91 0.40 -7.14
C LEU A 73 14.05 1.65 -7.40
N VAL A 74 14.64 2.83 -7.20
CA VAL A 74 14.03 4.11 -7.58
C VAL A 74 14.62 4.57 -8.89
N ILE A 75 13.76 4.76 -9.89
CA ILE A 75 14.15 4.98 -11.29
C ILE A 75 13.72 6.39 -11.72
N SER A 76 14.55 7.07 -12.51
CA SER A 76 14.18 8.30 -13.21
C SER A 76 13.29 7.97 -14.41
N GLY A 77 12.23 8.76 -14.61
CA GLY A 77 11.36 8.62 -15.76
C GLY A 77 9.89 8.73 -15.40
N TYR A 78 9.04 8.52 -16.39
CA TYR A 78 7.61 8.47 -16.21
C TYR A 78 7.17 7.05 -15.84
N PRO A 79 6.20 6.90 -14.93
CA PRO A 79 5.64 5.59 -14.67
C PRO A 79 4.88 5.11 -15.91
N PRO A 80 4.97 3.81 -16.26
CA PRO A 80 4.17 3.19 -17.28
C PRO A 80 2.70 3.55 -17.15
N SER A 81 2.08 3.83 -18.30
CA SER A 81 0.67 4.19 -18.32
C SER A 81 -0.17 2.99 -17.87
N LYS A 82 -0.92 3.16 -16.79
CA LYS A 82 -1.95 2.19 -16.43
C LYS A 82 -3.09 2.37 -17.43
N ILE A 83 -3.15 1.51 -18.45
CA ILE A 83 -4.25 1.48 -19.43
C ILE A 83 -5.54 1.15 -18.67
N ARG A 84 -6.28 2.19 -18.28
CA ARG A 84 -7.56 2.08 -17.58
C ARG A 84 -8.62 2.66 -18.49
N LYS A 85 -9.71 1.91 -18.71
CA LYS A 85 -10.88 2.43 -19.41
C LYS A 85 -11.60 3.39 -18.45
N LEU A 86 -11.58 4.67 -18.77
CA LEU A 86 -12.30 5.68 -18.00
C LEU A 86 -13.75 5.75 -18.49
N GLY A 87 -14.68 5.78 -17.54
CA GLY A 87 -16.07 6.15 -17.83
C GLY A 87 -16.18 7.64 -18.13
N LYS A 88 -17.21 8.04 -18.90
CA LYS A 88 -17.53 9.44 -19.17
C LYS A 88 -18.66 9.91 -18.26
N GLY A 89 -18.60 11.17 -17.82
CA GLY A 89 -19.65 11.83 -17.03
C GLY A 89 -19.29 12.05 -15.56
N ASN A 90 -20.05 12.94 -14.92
CA ASN A 90 -19.86 13.29 -13.51
C ASN A 90 -20.60 12.29 -12.63
N VAL A 91 -19.89 11.79 -11.61
CA VAL A 91 -20.45 10.87 -10.61
C VAL A 91 -20.08 11.34 -9.21
N GLY A 92 -21.04 11.28 -8.28
CA GLY A 92 -20.81 11.39 -6.85
C GLY A 92 -20.29 10.06 -6.32
N LEU A 93 -19.25 10.11 -5.48
CA LEU A 93 -18.66 8.95 -4.84
C LEU A 93 -18.72 9.13 -3.33
N ASP A 94 -19.33 8.18 -2.63
CA ASP A 94 -19.29 8.09 -1.18
C ASP A 94 -18.63 6.77 -0.78
N ILE A 95 -17.47 6.88 -0.13
CA ILE A 95 -16.61 5.73 0.18
C ILE A 95 -16.82 5.36 1.65
N GLY A 96 -17.57 4.30 1.87
CA GLY A 96 -17.68 3.63 3.18
C GLY A 96 -16.48 2.73 3.47
N THR A 97 -16.51 2.09 4.64
CA THR A 97 -15.43 1.19 5.09
C THR A 97 -15.34 -0.09 4.26
N SER A 98 -16.49 -0.65 3.87
CA SER A 98 -16.60 -1.87 3.07
C SER A 98 -17.34 -1.67 1.75
N THR A 99 -18.01 -0.54 1.59
CA THR A 99 -18.88 -0.23 0.45
C THR A 99 -18.48 1.06 -0.23
N LEU A 100 -18.85 1.17 -1.49
CA LEU A 100 -18.69 2.35 -2.31
C LEU A 100 -20.03 2.67 -2.96
N ALA A 101 -20.66 3.76 -2.55
CA ALA A 101 -21.83 4.27 -3.23
C ALA A 101 -21.40 5.17 -4.39
N VAL A 102 -22.02 4.94 -5.54
CA VAL A 102 -21.81 5.70 -6.78
C VAL A 102 -23.16 6.23 -7.24
N SER A 103 -23.26 7.53 -7.45
CA SER A 103 -24.48 8.17 -7.93
C SER A 103 -24.19 9.05 -9.15
N SER A 104 -25.05 8.98 -10.15
CA SER A 104 -25.09 9.86 -11.30
C SER A 104 -26.52 10.36 -11.51
N LEU A 105 -26.71 11.29 -12.45
CA LEU A 105 -28.03 11.78 -12.82
C LEU A 105 -29.00 10.67 -13.27
N THR A 106 -28.48 9.56 -13.81
CA THR A 106 -29.29 8.49 -14.41
C THR A 106 -29.27 7.20 -13.61
N LYS A 107 -28.32 7.00 -12.69
CA LYS A 107 -28.13 5.74 -11.98
C LYS A 107 -27.48 5.92 -10.62
N ALA A 108 -27.97 5.18 -9.64
CA ALA A 108 -27.27 4.94 -8.38
C ALA A 108 -26.89 3.46 -8.27
N ALA A 109 -25.73 3.17 -7.67
CA ALA A 109 -25.22 1.83 -7.45
C ALA A 109 -24.40 1.77 -6.15
N LEU A 110 -24.41 0.61 -5.50
CA LEU A 110 -23.61 0.34 -4.31
C LEU A 110 -22.72 -0.87 -4.60
N PHE A 111 -21.41 -0.70 -4.45
CA PHE A 111 -20.42 -1.75 -4.69
C PHE A 111 -19.75 -2.18 -3.39
N ASN A 112 -19.48 -3.47 -3.22
CA ASN A 112 -18.60 -3.94 -2.17
C ASN A 112 -17.15 -3.73 -2.59
N LEU A 113 -16.35 -3.05 -1.76
CA LEU A 113 -14.93 -2.80 -2.03
C LEU A 113 -14.05 -4.06 -1.88
N ALA A 114 -14.56 -5.07 -1.16
CA ALA A 114 -13.81 -6.25 -0.74
C ALA A 114 -14.65 -7.53 -0.86
N GLU A 115 -15.40 -7.68 -1.97
CA GLU A 115 -16.35 -8.79 -2.20
C GLU A 115 -15.69 -10.19 -2.13
N GLN A 116 -14.39 -10.28 -2.45
CA GLN A 116 -13.62 -11.53 -2.38
C GLN A 116 -12.90 -11.77 -1.04
N VAL A 117 -13.03 -10.85 -0.07
CA VAL A 117 -12.29 -10.90 1.22
C VAL A 117 -13.16 -11.52 2.33
N GLN A 118 -13.94 -12.54 1.99
CA GLN A 118 -14.97 -13.08 2.89
C GLN A 118 -14.42 -14.09 3.92
N GLU A 119 -13.22 -14.66 3.71
CA GLU A 119 -12.88 -15.94 4.35
C GLU A 119 -12.30 -15.89 5.78
N ASN A 120 -12.03 -14.74 6.41
CA ASN A 120 -11.32 -14.72 7.71
C ASN A 120 -11.88 -13.80 8.82
N ILE A 121 -13.10 -13.30 8.69
CA ILE A 121 -13.65 -12.35 9.69
C ILE A 121 -13.83 -13.03 11.07
N THR A 122 -14.30 -14.27 11.10
CA THR A 122 -14.58 -15.01 12.34
C THR A 122 -13.29 -15.39 13.08
N SER A 123 -12.28 -15.87 12.37
CA SER A 123 -10.96 -16.21 12.92
C SER A 123 -10.25 -14.96 13.43
N ASN A 124 -10.29 -13.85 12.69
CA ASN A 124 -9.76 -12.55 13.10
C ASN A 124 -10.41 -12.06 14.41
N SER A 125 -11.74 -12.16 14.53
CA SER A 125 -12.45 -11.72 15.74
C SER A 125 -12.03 -12.52 16.98
N THR A 126 -11.76 -13.82 16.81
CA THR A 126 -11.36 -14.70 17.91
C THR A 126 -9.94 -14.37 18.39
N ASP A 127 -9.00 -14.20 17.47
CA ASP A 127 -7.62 -13.85 17.81
C ASP A 127 -7.52 -12.42 18.38
N GLN A 128 -8.30 -11.47 17.86
CA GLN A 128 -8.42 -10.12 18.42
C GLN A 128 -8.95 -10.15 19.86
N ARG A 129 -10.00 -10.94 20.13
CA ARG A 129 -10.53 -11.11 21.51
C ARG A 129 -9.51 -11.78 22.43
N LYS A 130 -8.73 -12.76 21.94
CA LYS A 130 -7.63 -13.36 22.72
C LYS A 130 -6.58 -12.32 23.09
N MET A 131 -6.19 -11.46 22.14
CA MET A 131 -5.26 -10.36 22.40
C MET A 131 -5.82 -9.40 23.44
N ASP A 132 -7.08 -8.97 23.31
CA ASP A 132 -7.70 -8.05 24.27
C ASP A 132 -7.79 -8.65 25.69
N ARG A 133 -8.11 -9.95 25.80
CA ARG A 133 -8.09 -10.65 27.09
C ARG A 133 -6.69 -10.68 27.71
N SER A 134 -5.67 -10.96 26.91
CA SER A 134 -4.30 -11.01 27.39
C SER A 134 -3.76 -9.62 27.77
N LYS A 135 -4.09 -8.56 27.00
CA LYS A 135 -3.84 -7.16 27.39
C LYS A 135 -4.49 -6.81 28.73
N ARG A 136 -5.77 -7.13 28.92
CA ARG A 136 -6.47 -6.89 30.21
C ARG A 136 -5.81 -7.63 31.37
N ARG A 137 -5.38 -8.88 31.16
CA ARG A 137 -4.66 -9.67 32.18
C ARG A 137 -3.35 -8.98 32.57
N GLN A 138 -2.59 -8.48 31.60
CA GLN A 138 -1.34 -7.76 31.84
C GLN A 138 -1.57 -6.42 32.54
N THR A 139 -2.49 -5.58 32.06
CA THR A 139 -2.80 -4.29 32.69
C THR A 139 -3.25 -4.47 34.14
N ARG A 140 -4.08 -5.50 34.42
CA ARG A 140 -4.48 -5.85 35.78
C ARG A 140 -3.30 -6.30 36.64
N LYS A 141 -2.39 -7.11 36.09
CA LYS A 141 -1.19 -7.58 36.81
C LYS A 141 -0.23 -6.42 37.12
N ILE A 142 0.05 -5.55 36.15
CA ILE A 142 0.88 -4.35 36.31
C ILE A 142 0.29 -3.42 37.35
N SER A 143 -1.03 -3.18 37.34
CA SER A 143 -1.69 -2.31 38.33
C SER A 143 -1.60 -2.86 39.76
N ILE A 144 -1.74 -4.18 39.94
CA ILE A 144 -1.62 -4.83 41.25
C ILE A 144 -0.14 -4.87 41.70
N GLU A 145 0.79 -5.15 40.79
CA GLU A 145 2.23 -5.29 41.06
C GLU A 145 2.93 -3.91 41.23
N MET A 146 2.44 -2.84 40.60
CA MET A 146 2.89 -1.47 40.95
C MET A 146 2.50 -1.08 42.38
N ALA A 147 1.37 -1.60 42.88
CA ALA A 147 0.96 -1.44 44.28
C ALA A 147 1.76 -2.36 45.24
N THR A 148 2.51 -3.34 44.73
CA THR A 148 3.37 -4.24 45.51
C THR A 148 4.77 -4.27 44.91
N ILE A 149 5.68 -3.43 45.42
CA ILE A 149 7.06 -3.04 44.97
C ILE A 149 8.00 -4.11 44.32
N LYS A 150 7.61 -5.38 44.15
CA LYS A 150 8.49 -6.49 43.74
C LYS A 150 8.17 -7.03 42.33
N LEU A 151 8.73 -6.40 41.30
CA LEU A 151 8.67 -6.92 39.91
C LEU A 151 9.51 -8.21 39.76
N ARG A 152 8.88 -9.35 39.41
CA ARG A 152 9.57 -10.66 39.24
C ARG A 152 9.59 -11.16 37.79
N LYS A 153 10.59 -12.00 37.45
CA LYS A 153 10.82 -12.68 36.14
C LYS A 153 9.59 -13.38 35.52
N GLU A 154 8.58 -13.71 36.31
CA GLU A 154 7.35 -14.43 35.90
C GLU A 154 6.50 -13.66 34.87
N ASN A 155 6.72 -12.35 34.70
CA ASN A 155 6.01 -11.56 33.70
C ASN A 155 6.48 -11.81 32.25
N LEU A 156 7.70 -12.33 32.04
CA LEU A 156 8.30 -12.50 30.71
C LEU A 156 7.53 -13.49 29.80
N GLY A 157 7.00 -14.58 30.35
CA GLY A 157 6.22 -15.55 29.58
C GLY A 157 4.87 -15.01 29.09
N ILE A 158 4.27 -14.08 29.84
CA ILE A 158 3.03 -13.41 29.44
C ILE A 158 3.29 -12.44 28.29
N PHE A 159 4.45 -11.75 28.28
CA PHE A 159 4.89 -10.91 27.16
C PHE A 159 5.14 -11.72 25.88
N GLN A 160 5.67 -12.94 25.97
CA GLN A 160 5.86 -13.84 24.82
C GLN A 160 4.52 -14.30 24.20
N SER A 161 3.55 -14.70 25.01
CA SER A 161 2.23 -15.09 24.48
C SER A 161 1.49 -13.94 23.78
N LEU A 162 1.69 -12.69 24.24
CA LEU A 162 1.16 -11.50 23.56
C LEU A 162 1.85 -11.20 22.23
N SER A 163 3.17 -11.39 22.17
CA SER A 163 3.92 -11.15 20.92
C SER A 163 3.50 -12.14 19.83
N GLU A 164 3.25 -13.41 20.17
CA GLU A 164 2.77 -14.42 19.23
C GLU A 164 1.39 -14.08 18.64
N VAL A 165 0.42 -13.74 19.50
CA VAL A 165 -0.93 -13.34 19.04
C VAL A 165 -0.88 -12.05 18.22
N SER A 166 -0.04 -11.09 18.62
CA SER A 166 0.18 -9.84 17.87
C SER A 166 0.79 -10.09 16.49
N CYS A 167 1.82 -10.93 16.39
CA CYS A 167 2.42 -11.35 15.12
C CYS A 167 1.39 -12.02 14.20
N LYS A 168 0.52 -12.87 14.75
CA LYS A 168 -0.53 -13.54 14.00
C LYS A 168 -1.56 -12.56 13.44
N ILE A 169 -2.02 -11.61 14.26
CA ILE A 169 -2.97 -10.56 13.83
C ILE A 169 -2.34 -9.65 12.78
N LYS A 170 -1.06 -9.28 12.96
CA LYS A 170 -0.30 -8.48 11.99
C LYS A 170 -0.18 -9.18 10.63
N GLU A 171 0.05 -10.49 10.64
CA GLU A 171 0.11 -11.31 9.43
C GLU A 171 -1.25 -11.41 8.74
N LEU A 172 -2.34 -11.60 9.49
CA LEU A 172 -3.71 -11.61 8.96
C LEU A 172 -4.05 -10.28 8.30
N HIS A 173 -3.81 -9.15 8.97
CA HIS A 173 -4.02 -7.82 8.39
C HIS A 173 -3.16 -7.59 7.13
N ARG A 174 -1.94 -8.12 7.08
CA ARG A 174 -1.09 -8.05 5.89
C ARG A 174 -1.68 -8.82 4.70
N GLN A 175 -2.25 -10.00 4.94
CA GLN A 175 -2.93 -10.81 3.92
C GLN A 175 -4.15 -10.06 3.38
N THR A 176 -5.06 -9.66 4.27
CA THR A 176 -6.25 -8.85 3.93
C THR A 176 -5.87 -7.59 3.14
N SER A 177 -4.85 -6.85 3.57
CA SER A 177 -4.38 -5.65 2.87
C SER A 177 -3.78 -5.93 1.49
N SER A 178 -3.22 -7.13 1.28
CA SER A 178 -2.68 -7.54 -0.01
C SER A 178 -3.82 -7.92 -0.95
N ASP A 179 -4.84 -8.62 -0.44
CA ASP A 179 -6.01 -9.05 -1.18
C ASP A 179 -6.90 -7.86 -1.56
N SER A 180 -7.14 -6.91 -0.64
CA SER A 180 -7.89 -5.67 -0.92
C SER A 180 -7.19 -4.72 -1.89
N LYS A 181 -5.87 -4.85 -2.09
CA LYS A 181 -5.14 -4.08 -3.13
C LYS A 181 -5.39 -4.61 -4.52
N ILE A 182 -5.86 -5.86 -4.65
CA ILE A 182 -6.36 -6.44 -5.88
C ILE A 182 -7.80 -5.94 -6.06
N ILE A 183 -7.94 -4.63 -6.26
CA ILE A 183 -9.23 -4.05 -6.64
C ILE A 183 -9.50 -4.48 -8.08
N PRO A 184 -10.67 -5.03 -8.42
CA PRO A 184 -11.05 -5.33 -9.79
C PRO A 184 -10.77 -4.13 -10.71
N PRO A 185 -10.38 -4.36 -11.98
CA PRO A 185 -9.95 -3.29 -12.90
C PRO A 185 -11.00 -2.21 -13.18
N TYR A 186 -12.23 -2.39 -12.69
CA TYR A 186 -13.35 -1.48 -12.89
C TYR A 186 -13.23 -0.12 -12.19
N PHE A 187 -12.29 0.08 -11.25
CA PHE A 187 -12.23 1.34 -10.50
C PHE A 187 -10.86 2.05 -10.53
N SER A 188 -10.78 3.13 -11.30
CA SER A 188 -9.62 4.02 -11.31
C SER A 188 -9.77 5.18 -10.33
N LYS A 189 -9.14 5.09 -9.16
CA LYS A 189 -8.98 6.26 -8.28
C LYS A 189 -7.95 7.23 -8.89
N ARG A 190 -8.41 8.38 -9.35
CA ARG A 190 -7.62 9.62 -9.31
C ARG A 190 -8.53 10.76 -8.86
N THR A 191 -8.58 10.97 -7.55
CA THR A 191 -8.91 12.26 -6.95
C THR A 191 -7.66 13.14 -6.98
N SER A 192 -7.88 14.45 -7.15
CA SER A 192 -6.93 15.57 -7.16
C SER A 192 -6.08 15.74 -8.44
N HIS A 193 -6.53 16.67 -9.30
CA HIS A 193 -5.78 17.77 -9.95
C HIS A 193 -6.77 18.53 -10.87
N ALA A 194 -7.86 19.06 -10.30
CA ALA A 194 -8.81 19.94 -11.01
C ALA A 194 -9.63 20.85 -10.06
N TRP A 195 -9.22 21.01 -8.81
CA TRP A 195 -9.83 21.98 -7.90
C TRP A 195 -8.93 23.22 -7.80
N ARG A 196 -8.77 23.97 -8.91
CA ARG A 196 -8.16 25.30 -8.84
C ARG A 196 -8.42 26.26 -10.02
N SER A 197 -9.42 26.07 -10.89
CA SER A 197 -9.65 27.03 -11.99
C SER A 197 -11.10 27.28 -12.42
N LEU A 198 -12.11 27.10 -11.57
CA LEU A 198 -13.50 27.45 -11.91
C LEU A 198 -14.27 28.02 -10.71
N LEU A 199 -13.71 29.07 -10.09
CA LEU A 199 -14.43 29.94 -9.16
C LEU A 199 -14.77 31.31 -9.74
N TYR A 200 -14.49 31.57 -11.02
CA TYR A 200 -15.00 32.74 -11.74
C TYR A 200 -15.24 32.36 -13.20
N GLY A 201 -16.48 32.46 -13.68
CA GLY A 201 -16.77 32.36 -15.12
C GLY A 201 -18.13 31.78 -15.50
N ASN A 202 -19.17 32.59 -15.29
CA ASN A 202 -20.37 32.77 -16.14
C ASN A 202 -21.29 31.59 -16.46
N HIS A 203 -22.49 31.68 -15.86
CA HIS A 203 -23.79 31.33 -16.44
C HIS A 203 -23.87 31.68 -17.93
N VAL A 204 -24.37 30.76 -18.77
CA VAL A 204 -25.47 30.94 -19.74
C VAL A 204 -25.94 29.53 -20.15
N PHE A 205 -27.24 29.27 -19.91
CA PHE A 205 -28.16 28.18 -20.34
C PHE A 205 -27.63 26.79 -20.71
#